data_AF-A0A399ZPI6-F1
#
_entry.id   AF-A0A399ZPI6-F1
#
_cell.length_a   1.000
_cell.length_b   1.000
_cell.length_c   1.000
_cell.angle_alpha   90.00
_cell.angle_beta   90.00
_cell.angle_gamma   90.00
#
_symmetry.space_group_name_H-M   'P 1'
#
loop_
_entity.id
_entity.type
_entity.pdbx_description
1 polymer ?
#
loop_
_entity_poly.entity_id
_entity_poly.type
_entity_poly.pdbx_seq_one_letter_code
_entity_poly.pdbx_strand_id
1 'polypeptide(L)'
;MSLYFVRHQHSAETCPAKNPEMGEMLVQHVEKKNARKFGVDLLADAVLDNQHTFVLIVEAEDKSYVEQFMQPFAMAGSVEITPASTCEAVVARAGCDPVPA
;
A
#
# COMPACT_ATOMS: atom_id res chain seq x y z
N MET A 1 -0.55 0.09 -15.89
CA MET A 1 -0.01 0.07 -14.52
C MET A 1 -0.28 -1.30 -13.93
N SER A 2 0.60 -1.76 -13.05
CA SER A 2 0.43 -3.02 -12.32
C SER A 2 -0.29 -2.75 -11.00
N LEU A 3 -1.13 -3.70 -10.58
CA LEU A 3 -1.86 -3.63 -9.31
C LEU A 3 -1.02 -4.24 -8.19
N TYR A 4 -1.01 -3.59 -7.02
CA TYR A 4 -0.31 -4.06 -5.84
C TYR A 4 -1.22 -4.02 -4.61
N PHE A 5 -1.12 -5.06 -3.80
CA PHE A 5 -1.56 -5.06 -2.40
C PHE A 5 -0.37 -4.70 -1.53
N VAL A 6 -0.55 -3.73 -0.65
CA VAL A 6 0.49 -3.27 0.29
C VAL A 6 0.01 -3.52 1.70
N ARG A 7 0.87 -4.10 2.53
CA ARG A 7 0.64 -4.29 3.96
C ARG A 7 1.78 -3.65 4.74
N HIS A 8 1.45 -2.67 5.55
CA HIS A 8 2.32 -2.14 6.58
C HIS A 8 1.92 -2.72 7.95
N GLN A 9 2.90 -3.11 8.76
CA GLN A 9 2.69 -3.62 10.12
C GLN A 9 3.69 -2.98 11.09
N HIS A 10 3.20 -2.54 12.25
CA HIS A 10 4.04 -2.05 13.35
C HIS A 10 3.55 -2.59 14.70
N SER A 11 4.27 -2.29 15.79
CA SER A 11 3.84 -2.60 17.16
C SER A 11 3.10 -1.41 17.78
N ALA A 12 2.32 -1.63 18.84
CA ALA A 12 1.63 -0.53 19.51
C ALA A 12 2.56 0.59 20.01
N GLU A 13 3.81 0.27 20.30
CA GLU A 13 4.84 1.20 20.78
C GLU A 13 5.32 2.15 19.70
N THR A 14 5.38 1.69 18.44
CA THR A 14 5.85 2.47 17.28
C THR A 14 4.71 3.09 16.47
N CYS A 15 3.48 3.07 16.98
CA CYS A 15 2.31 3.60 16.30
C CYS A 15 2.44 5.12 16.04
N PRO A 16 2.55 5.56 14.77
CA PRO A 16 2.78 6.96 14.45
C PRO A 16 1.57 7.84 14.78
N ALA A 17 0.37 7.27 14.79
CA ALA A 17 -0.87 7.98 15.12
C ALA A 17 -0.94 8.43 16.61
N LYS A 18 -0.05 7.94 17.48
CA LYS A 18 0.08 8.45 18.85
C LYS A 18 0.75 9.83 18.92
N ASN A 19 1.43 10.24 17.86
CA ASN A 19 1.97 11.59 17.71
C ASN A 19 1.07 12.36 16.71
N PRO A 20 0.34 13.40 17.15
CA PRO A 20 -0.59 14.14 16.29
C PRO A 20 0.04 14.71 15.01
N GLU A 21 1.24 15.29 15.11
CA GLU A 21 1.94 15.91 13.98
C GLU A 21 2.36 14.86 12.94
N MET A 22 2.88 13.71 13.39
CA MET A 22 3.18 12.59 12.49
C MET A 22 1.91 12.00 11.88
N GLY A 23 0.83 11.88 12.66
CA GLY A 23 -0.45 11.39 12.17
C GLY A 23 -1.00 12.23 11.04
N GLU A 24 -1.06 13.55 11.20
CA GLU A 24 -1.51 14.48 10.16
C GLU A 24 -0.63 14.43 8.91
N MET A 25 0.70 14.38 9.09
CA MET A 25 1.63 14.27 7.96
C MET A 25 1.40 12.98 7.16
N LEU A 26 1.22 11.84 7.82
CA LEU A 26 0.99 10.56 7.13
C LEU A 26 -0.38 10.51 6.43
N VAL A 27 -1.42 11.12 7.00
CA VAL A 27 -2.73 11.25 6.35
C VAL A 27 -2.61 12.07 5.07
N GLN A 28 -1.94 13.23 5.12
CA GLN A 28 -1.69 14.05 3.93
C GLN A 28 -0.85 13.31 2.89
N HIS A 29 0.11 12.50 3.35
CA HIS A 29 0.98 11.73 2.47
C HIS A 29 0.18 10.73 1.62
N VAL A 30 -0.81 10.05 2.21
CA VAL A 30 -1.65 9.06 1.52
C VAL A 30 -2.84 9.63 0.77
N GLU A 31 -3.04 10.96 0.75
CA GLU A 31 -4.06 11.54 -0.12
C GLU A 31 -3.81 11.17 -1.58
N LYS A 32 -4.86 10.80 -2.32
CA LYS A 32 -4.77 10.41 -3.74
C LYS A 32 -4.01 11.42 -4.59
N LYS A 33 -4.20 12.72 -4.33
CA LYS A 33 -3.49 13.80 -5.03
C LYS A 33 -1.98 13.78 -4.74
N ASN A 34 -1.59 13.46 -3.51
CA ASN A 34 -0.19 13.41 -3.14
C ASN A 34 0.46 12.12 -3.64
N ALA A 35 -0.19 10.97 -3.48
CA ALA A 35 0.27 9.68 -3.99
C ALA A 35 0.63 9.72 -5.49
N ARG A 36 -0.20 10.40 -6.31
CA ARG A 36 0.07 10.58 -7.76
C ARG A 36 1.38 11.30 -8.06
N LYS A 37 1.87 12.17 -7.17
CA LYS A 37 3.19 12.83 -7.34
C LYS A 37 4.36 11.85 -7.21
N PHE A 38 4.13 10.69 -6.58
CA PHE A 38 5.09 9.59 -6.43
C PHE A 38 4.91 8.51 -7.52
N GLY A 39 4.06 8.74 -8.53
CA GLY A 39 3.76 7.73 -9.54
C GLY A 39 2.87 6.60 -9.05
N VAL A 40 2.12 6.81 -7.96
CA VAL A 40 1.21 5.83 -7.35
C VAL A 40 -0.23 6.33 -7.47
N ASP A 41 -1.12 5.50 -8.01
CA ASP A 41 -2.56 5.71 -7.92
C ASP A 41 -3.12 4.92 -6.73
N LEU A 42 -3.58 5.64 -5.70
CA LEU A 42 -4.20 5.02 -4.53
C LEU A 42 -5.68 4.73 -4.83
N LEU A 43 -6.02 3.44 -4.93
CA LEU A 43 -7.38 3.01 -5.19
C LEU A 43 -8.19 2.99 -3.88
N ALA A 44 -7.62 2.36 -2.85
CA ALA A 44 -8.22 2.22 -1.52
C ALA A 44 -7.16 2.06 -0.44
N ASP A 45 -7.51 2.42 0.79
CA ASP A 45 -6.71 2.24 1.99
C ASP A 45 -7.60 1.88 3.19
N ALA A 46 -7.03 1.21 4.18
CA ALA A 46 -7.70 0.92 5.44
C ALA A 46 -6.69 0.66 6.56
N VAL A 47 -7.03 1.11 7.78
CA VAL A 47 -6.39 0.64 9.00
C VAL A 47 -7.25 -0.48 9.58
N LEU A 48 -6.65 -1.65 9.83
CA LEU A 48 -7.37 -2.76 10.43
C LEU A 48 -7.51 -2.52 11.94
N ASP A 49 -8.77 -2.49 12.42
CA ASP A 49 -9.09 -2.17 13.81
C ASP A 49 -8.30 -3.04 14.80
N ASN A 50 -7.59 -2.36 15.71
CA ASN A 50 -6.79 -2.95 16.79
C ASN A 50 -5.63 -3.88 16.36
N GLN A 51 -5.22 -3.86 15.08
CA GLN A 51 -4.18 -4.77 14.57
C GLN A 51 -2.82 -4.09 14.29
N HIS A 52 -2.73 -2.76 14.38
CA HIS A 52 -1.53 -2.01 13.96
C HIS A 52 -1.09 -2.35 12.53
N THR A 53 -2.08 -2.62 11.68
CA THR A 53 -1.91 -2.97 10.27
C THR A 53 -2.57 -1.90 9.42
N PHE A 54 -1.82 -1.35 8.47
CA PHE A 54 -2.33 -0.46 7.44
C PHE A 54 -2.21 -1.16 6.09
N VAL A 55 -3.30 -1.20 5.33
CA VAL A 55 -3.34 -1.86 4.01
C VAL A 55 -3.74 -0.88 2.93
N LEU A 56 -3.15 -1.06 1.74
CA LEU A 56 -3.46 -0.25 0.57
C LEU A 56 -3.65 -1.15 -0.66
N ILE A 57 -4.55 -0.73 -1.54
CA ILE A 57 -4.65 -1.20 -2.92
C ILE A 57 -4.19 -0.05 -3.82
N VAL A 58 -3.11 -0.26 -4.55
CA VAL A 58 -2.49 0.77 -5.38
C VAL A 58 -2.17 0.27 -6.77
N GLU A 59 -2.13 1.19 -7.73
CA GLU A 59 -1.55 0.96 -9.04
C GLU A 59 -0.28 1.79 -9.21
N ALA A 60 0.74 1.21 -9.85
CA ALA A 60 1.97 1.90 -10.22
C ALA A 60 2.57 1.28 -11.47
N GLU A 61 3.42 2.02 -12.19
CA GLU A 61 4.15 1.45 -13.34
C GLU A 61 5.14 0.38 -12.90
N ASP A 62 5.82 0.61 -11.78
CA ASP A 62 6.84 -0.27 -11.22
C ASP A 62 6.72 -0.37 -9.69
N LYS A 63 7.13 -1.51 -9.14
CA LYS A 63 7.10 -1.76 -7.69
C LYS A 63 7.93 -0.73 -6.91
N SER A 64 9.03 -0.25 -7.47
CA SER A 64 9.92 0.72 -6.82
C SER A 64 9.24 2.06 -6.49
N TYR A 65 8.20 2.46 -7.25
CA TYR A 65 7.41 3.66 -6.92
C TYR A 65 6.60 3.45 -5.64
N VAL A 66 6.04 2.25 -5.46
CA VAL A 66 5.34 1.88 -4.22
C VAL A 66 6.32 1.80 -3.05
N GLU A 67 7.51 1.23 -3.26
CA GLU A 67 8.57 1.15 -2.25
C GLU A 67 9.04 2.55 -1.78
N GLN A 68 9.17 3.49 -2.71
CA GLN A 68 9.50 4.89 -2.40
C GLN A 68 8.36 5.59 -1.67
N PHE A 69 7.13 5.42 -2.14
CA PHE A 69 5.94 5.99 -1.52
C PHE A 69 5.75 5.51 -0.08
N MET A 70 6.10 4.26 0.23
CA MET A 70 5.94 3.69 1.57
C MET A 70 7.10 3.97 2.55
N GLN A 71 8.14 4.72 2.15
CA GLN A 71 9.29 5.00 3.02
C GLN A 71 8.93 5.62 4.38
N PRO A 72 8.00 6.60 4.49
CA PRO A 72 7.63 7.15 5.80
C PRO A 72 7.03 6.09 6.75
N PHE A 73 6.31 5.11 6.21
CA PHE A 73 5.74 4.01 7.00
C PHE A 73 6.80 2.97 7.39
N ALA A 74 7.80 2.74 6.54
CA ALA A 74 8.91 1.84 6.82
C ALA A 74 9.75 2.28 8.03
N MET A 75 9.68 3.55 8.43
CA MET A 75 10.31 4.06 9.65
C MET A 75 9.63 3.58 10.94
N ALA A 76 8.33 3.26 10.87
CA ALA A 76 7.55 2.81 12.03
C ALA A 76 7.42 1.28 12.13
N GLY A 77 7.61 0.56 11.03
CA GLY A 77 7.44 -0.89 10.96
C GLY A 77 7.74 -1.47 9.57
N SER A 78 7.36 -2.72 9.34
CA SER A 78 7.62 -3.39 8.06
C SER A 78 6.61 -2.98 7.00
N VAL A 79 7.01 -3.10 5.73
CA VAL A 79 6.15 -2.93 4.56
C VAL A 79 6.36 -4.12 3.63
N GLU A 80 5.27 -4.81 3.32
CA GLU A 80 5.20 -5.89 2.33
C GLU A 80 4.40 -5.39 1.12
N ILE A 81 4.93 -5.65 -0.08
CA ILE A 81 4.29 -5.25 -1.34
C ILE A 81 4.16 -6.49 -2.21
N THR A 82 2.92 -6.88 -2.51
CA THR A 82 2.59 -8.10 -3.25
C THR A 82 1.90 -7.73 -4.57
N PRO A 83 2.35 -8.26 -5.72
CA PRO A 83 1.62 -8.13 -6.98
C PRO A 83 0.21 -8.69 -6.83
N ALA A 84 -0.77 -7.96 -7.35
CA ALA A 84 -2.18 -8.32 -7.27
C ALA A 84 -2.81 -8.37 -8.68
N SER A 85 -4.03 -8.88 -8.75
CA SER A 85 -4.84 -8.87 -9.98
C SER A 85 -6.29 -8.58 -9.61
N THR A 86 -7.00 -7.89 -10.49
CA THR A 86 -8.46 -7.80 -10.37
C THR A 86 -9.08 -9.17 -10.66
N CYS A 87 -10.31 -9.40 -10.18
CA CYS A 87 -11.03 -10.63 -10.45
C CYS A 87 -11.25 -10.82 -11.96
N GLU A 88 -11.54 -9.74 -12.69
CA GLU A 88 -11.70 -9.74 -14.14
C GLU A 88 -10.44 -10.24 -14.85
N ALA A 89 -9.25 -9.77 -14.42
CA ALA A 89 -7.98 -10.20 -15.01
C ALA A 89 -7.67 -11.67 -14.71
N VAL A 90 -8.04 -12.17 -13.53
CA VAL A 90 -7.91 -13.59 -13.14
C VAL A 90 -8.83 -14.47 -13.98
N VAL A 91 -10.09 -14.07 -14.15
CA VAL A 91 -11.08 -14.79 -14.98
C VAL A 91 -10.65 -14.81 -16.44
N ALA A 92 -10.17 -13.68 -16.98
CA ALA A 92 -9.71 -13.58 -18.36
C ALA A 92 -8.56 -14.53 -18.71
N ARG A 93 -7.71 -14.88 -17.72
CA ARG A 93 -6.62 -15.85 -17.88
C ARG A 93 -6.96 -17.26 -17.38
N ALA A 94 -8.23 -17.53 -17.10
CA ALA A 94 -8.76 -18.83 -16.68
C ALA A 94 -8.16 -19.43 -15.39
N GLY A 95 -7.67 -18.60 -14.46
CA GLY A 95 -7.16 -19.10 -13.19
C GLY A 95 -6.25 -18.15 -12.42
N CYS A 96 -5.98 -18.53 -11.17
CA CYS A 96 -5.04 -17.83 -10.29
C CYS A 96 -3.59 -18.26 -10.52
N ASP A 97 -3.38 -19.43 -11.13
CA ASP A 97 -2.05 -19.97 -11.38
C ASP A 97 -1.29 -19.11 -12.40
N PRO A 98 0.05 -19.05 -12.30
CA PRO A 98 0.86 -18.45 -13.34
C PRO A 98 0.54 -19.11 -14.68
N VAL A 99 0.18 -18.31 -15.69
CA VAL A 99 0.03 -18.83 -17.06
C VAL A 99 1.41 -19.35 -17.48
N PRO A 100 1.56 -20.63 -17.84
CA PRO A 100 2.83 -21.14 -18.37
C PRO A 100 3.27 -20.27 -19.56
N ALA A 101 4.55 -19.92 -19.59
CA ALA A 101 5.15 -19.09 -20.63
C ALA A 101 5.01 -19.70 -22.04
#